data_AF-A0A9Q7BCZ9-F1
#
_entry.id   AF-A0A9Q7BCZ9-F1
#
_cell.length_a   1.000
_cell.length_b   1.000
_cell.length_c   1.000
_cell.angle_alpha   90.00
_cell.angle_beta   90.00
_cell.angle_gamma   90.00
#
_symmetry.space_group_name_H-M   'P 1'
#
loop_
_entity.id
_entity.type
_entity.pdbx_description
1 polymer ?
#
loop_
_entity_poly.entity_id
_entity_poly.type
_entity_poly.pdbx_seq_one_letter_code
_entity_poly.pdbx_strand_id
1 'polypeptide(L)'
;MARVALTAACTAALVGLSSCVSPSPELAKSANGVPSSDRVIRGPPVQECLRGVKFRNDIEVSNAGFYEPSITYEMANLLRARAKLFGNRRGIELAADLRTYSIPLKGRNLFGKEVKPSYLCIFEASGGHLHFLDKISVNHGGKVQRTTYDAVVFGLMDGIAGLPF
;
A
#
# COMPACT_ATOMS: atom_id res chain seq x y z
N MET A 1 -72.72 -5.55 -2.39
CA MET A 1 -72.08 -4.23 -2.63
C MET A 1 -71.38 -3.87 -1.34
N ALA A 2 -70.07 -3.57 -1.22
CA ALA A 2 -69.08 -3.12 -2.18
C ALA A 2 -67.74 -3.86 -1.95
N ARG A 3 -67.03 -4.12 -3.05
CA ARG A 3 -65.61 -4.52 -3.05
C ARG A 3 -64.81 -3.25 -3.34
N VAL A 4 -63.85 -2.90 -2.48
CA VAL A 4 -62.81 -1.91 -2.81
C VAL A 4 -61.46 -2.55 -2.49
N ALA A 5 -60.64 -2.60 -3.53
CA ALA A 5 -59.30 -3.15 -3.56
C ALA A 5 -58.30 -2.22 -2.88
N LEU A 6 -57.22 -2.78 -2.32
CA LEU A 6 -55.92 -2.12 -2.30
C LEU A 6 -54.80 -3.17 -2.15
N THR A 7 -54.45 -3.83 -3.26
CA THR A 7 -53.17 -4.55 -3.39
C THR A 7 -52.07 -3.51 -3.60
N ALA A 8 -51.56 -2.97 -2.50
CA ALA A 8 -50.37 -2.11 -2.51
C ALA A 8 -49.13 -2.96 -2.25
N ALA A 9 -48.39 -3.22 -3.33
CA ALA A 9 -46.94 -3.37 -3.41
C ALA A 9 -46.17 -3.74 -2.12
N CYS A 10 -45.87 -5.03 -1.95
CA CYS A 10 -44.74 -5.49 -1.13
C CYS A 10 -43.60 -5.94 -2.07
N THR A 11 -43.10 -5.01 -2.88
CA THR A 11 -41.88 -5.18 -3.68
C THR A 11 -41.04 -3.92 -3.54
N ALA A 12 -40.40 -3.74 -2.39
CA ALA A 12 -39.24 -2.84 -2.22
C ALA A 12 -38.71 -2.93 -0.77
N ALA A 13 -37.99 -4.00 -0.45
CA ALA A 13 -37.04 -3.96 0.67
C ALA A 13 -35.86 -4.91 0.43
N LEU A 14 -35.38 -4.96 -0.82
CA LEU A 14 -33.96 -5.21 -1.08
C LEU A 14 -33.24 -3.87 -0.93
N VAL A 15 -33.25 -3.33 0.31
CA VAL A 15 -32.27 -2.33 0.67
C VAL A 15 -30.97 -3.11 0.73
N GLY A 16 -30.20 -3.00 -0.34
CA GLY A 16 -28.84 -3.50 -0.40
C GLY A 16 -28.14 -3.08 0.88
N LEU A 17 -27.74 -4.07 1.67
CA LEU A 17 -26.65 -3.94 2.62
C LEU A 17 -25.40 -3.63 1.78
N SER A 18 -25.27 -2.36 1.38
CA SER A 18 -23.99 -1.70 1.25
C SER A 18 -23.39 -1.70 2.66
N SER A 19 -22.94 -2.87 3.09
CA SER A 19 -22.03 -2.99 4.21
C SER A 19 -20.80 -2.22 3.79
N CYS A 20 -20.75 -0.95 4.14
CA CYS A 20 -19.50 -0.22 4.28
C CYS A 20 -18.71 -1.04 5.28
N VAL A 21 -17.89 -1.97 4.78
CA VAL A 21 -16.96 -2.75 5.59
C VAL A 21 -16.09 -1.69 6.22
N SER A 22 -16.40 -1.36 7.47
CA SER A 22 -15.64 -0.36 8.21
C SER A 22 -14.21 -0.87 8.25
N PRO A 23 -13.23 -0.09 7.76
CA PRO A 23 -11.85 -0.53 7.79
C PRO A 23 -11.52 -0.90 9.24
N SER A 24 -10.87 -2.04 9.45
CA SER A 24 -10.47 -2.47 10.78
C SER A 24 -9.75 -1.30 11.46
N PRO A 25 -10.13 -0.90 12.69
CA PRO A 25 -9.55 0.28 13.35
C PRO A 25 -8.01 0.25 13.38
N GLU A 26 -7.45 -0.94 13.54
CA GLU A 26 -6.00 -1.22 13.47
C GLU A 26 -5.38 -0.94 12.09
N LEU A 27 -6.09 -1.23 10.99
CA LEU A 27 -5.64 -0.92 9.62
C LEU A 27 -5.87 0.56 9.25
N ALA A 28 -6.79 1.23 9.95
CA ALA A 28 -6.95 2.68 9.84
C ALA A 28 -5.71 3.41 10.37
N LYS A 29 -4.97 2.83 11.32
CA LYS A 29 -3.64 3.34 11.73
C LYS A 29 -2.66 3.34 10.56
N SER A 30 -2.66 2.28 9.75
CA SER A 30 -1.81 2.18 8.57
C SER A 30 -2.12 3.26 7.55
N ALA A 31 -3.41 3.52 7.27
CA ALA A 31 -3.85 4.44 6.22
C ALA A 31 -3.92 5.92 6.64
N ASN A 32 -4.45 6.21 7.84
CA ASN A 32 -4.85 7.55 8.28
C ASN A 32 -3.99 8.11 9.42
N GLY A 33 -3.15 7.30 10.05
CA GLY A 33 -2.35 7.68 11.23
C GLY A 33 -1.03 8.38 10.93
N VAL A 34 -0.89 9.04 9.77
CA VAL A 34 0.37 9.68 9.35
C VAL A 34 0.29 11.19 9.62
N PRO A 35 1.07 11.74 10.58
CA PRO A 35 1.23 13.17 10.77
C PRO A 35 1.56 13.87 9.44
N SER A 36 1.16 15.14 9.28
CA SER A 36 1.44 15.89 8.04
C SER A 36 2.94 15.96 7.72
N SER A 37 3.81 15.96 8.74
CA SER A 37 5.27 15.89 8.61
C SER A 37 5.76 14.60 7.95
N ASP A 38 5.01 13.52 8.08
CA ASP A 38 5.42 12.17 7.68
C ASP A 38 4.80 11.77 6.33
N ARG A 39 4.03 12.67 5.71
CA ARG A 39 3.47 12.47 4.35
C ARG A 39 4.54 12.54 3.26
N VAL A 40 5.72 13.09 3.58
CA VAL A 40 6.83 13.23 2.65
C VAL A 40 8.10 12.76 3.33
N ILE A 41 8.82 11.82 2.71
CA ILE A 41 10.16 11.40 3.15
C ILE A 41 11.23 12.04 2.28
N ARG A 42 12.38 12.36 2.86
CA ARG A 42 13.54 12.95 2.19
C ARG A 42 14.84 12.45 2.81
N GLY A 43 15.94 12.52 2.07
CA GLY A 43 17.26 12.21 2.60
C GLY A 43 17.46 10.70 2.85
N PRO A 44 17.89 10.27 4.05
CA PRO A 44 18.28 8.88 4.30
C PRO A 44 17.22 7.82 3.93
N PRO A 45 15.92 7.95 4.25
CA PRO A 45 14.91 6.95 3.85
C PRO A 45 14.77 6.79 2.33
N VAL A 46 14.89 7.89 1.57
CA VAL A 46 14.87 7.87 0.10
C VAL A 46 16.12 7.15 -0.43
N GLN A 47 17.29 7.47 0.14
CA GLN A 47 18.56 6.84 -0.25
C GLN A 47 18.56 5.33 0.05
N GLU A 48 18.03 4.94 1.20
CA GLU A 48 17.93 3.53 1.59
C GLU A 48 17.01 2.76 0.65
N CYS A 49 15.82 3.29 0.35
CA CYS A 49 14.95 2.66 -0.63
C CYS A 49 15.62 2.48 -1.99
N LEU A 50 16.33 3.51 -2.48
CA LEU A 50 16.96 3.46 -3.79
C LEU A 50 18.35 2.79 -3.78
N ARG A 51 18.80 2.26 -2.64
CA ARG A 51 20.09 1.56 -2.53
C ARG A 51 20.17 0.41 -3.54
N GLY A 52 21.29 0.36 -4.26
CA GLY A 52 21.56 -0.65 -5.28
C GLY A 52 20.82 -0.47 -6.62
N VAL A 53 19.97 0.56 -6.77
CA VAL A 53 19.34 0.86 -8.06
C VAL A 53 20.33 1.59 -8.95
N LYS A 54 20.57 1.05 -10.15
CA LYS A 54 21.38 1.73 -11.17
C LYS A 54 20.46 2.49 -12.11
N PHE A 55 20.52 3.81 -12.04
CA PHE A 55 19.79 4.70 -12.96
C PHE A 55 20.65 4.97 -14.19
N ARG A 56 20.00 5.07 -15.35
CA ARG A 56 20.64 5.64 -16.54
C ARG A 56 20.80 7.15 -16.33
N ASN A 57 21.81 7.75 -16.96
CA ASN A 57 22.16 9.17 -16.79
C ASN A 57 21.04 10.15 -17.22
N ASP A 58 20.05 9.68 -17.98
CA ASP A 58 18.87 10.44 -18.44
C ASP A 58 17.66 10.31 -17.51
N ILE A 59 17.83 9.68 -16.33
CA ILE A 59 16.79 9.55 -15.30
C ILE A 59 17.10 10.48 -14.13
N GLU A 60 16.23 11.45 -13.92
CA GLU A 60 16.16 12.28 -12.74
C GLU A 60 15.36 11.55 -11.64
N VAL A 61 16.00 11.39 -10.49
CA VAL A 61 15.40 10.77 -9.30
C VAL A 61 14.88 11.87 -8.39
N SER A 62 13.61 11.80 -8.00
CA SER A 62 13.08 12.71 -6.98
C SER A 62 13.84 12.57 -5.67
N ASN A 63 14.20 13.69 -5.04
CA ASN A 63 14.78 13.72 -3.70
C ASN A 63 13.73 13.54 -2.57
N ALA A 64 12.47 13.33 -2.94
CA ALA A 64 11.35 13.15 -2.04
C ALA A 64 10.47 11.97 -2.46
N GLY A 65 10.00 11.23 -1.46
CA GLY A 65 8.93 10.24 -1.59
C GLY A 65 7.64 10.74 -0.95
N PHE A 66 6.50 10.37 -1.52
CA PHE A 66 5.17 10.81 -1.10
C PHE A 66 4.36 9.63 -0.57
N TYR A 67 3.73 9.81 0.58
CA TYR A 67 2.95 8.76 1.22
C TYR A 67 1.73 8.35 0.36
N GLU A 68 1.55 7.04 0.17
CA GLU A 68 0.50 6.44 -0.65
C GLU A 68 -0.51 5.69 0.24
N PRO A 69 -1.57 6.36 0.73
CA PRO A 69 -2.49 5.77 1.72
C PRO A 69 -3.26 4.57 1.18
N SER A 70 -3.72 4.62 -0.07
CA SER A 70 -4.48 3.53 -0.69
C SER A 70 -3.64 2.26 -0.83
N ILE A 71 -2.39 2.42 -1.30
CA ILE A 71 -1.46 1.30 -1.47
C ILE A 71 -1.04 0.74 -0.11
N THR A 72 -0.75 1.62 0.85
CA THR A 72 -0.44 1.24 2.24
C THR A 72 -1.56 0.38 2.82
N TYR A 73 -2.82 0.81 2.65
CA TYR A 73 -3.98 0.07 3.13
C TYR A 73 -4.12 -1.31 2.47
N GLU A 74 -4.00 -1.39 1.15
CA GLU A 74 -4.10 -2.66 0.42
C GLU A 74 -3.00 -3.64 0.85
N MET A 75 -1.76 -3.18 0.96
CA MET A 75 -0.63 -4.00 1.42
C MET A 75 -0.79 -4.47 2.86
N ALA A 76 -1.18 -3.58 3.76
CA ALA A 76 -1.44 -3.91 5.17
C ALA A 76 -2.56 -4.95 5.29
N ASN A 77 -3.64 -4.80 4.51
CA ASN A 77 -4.76 -5.74 4.53
C ASN A 77 -4.35 -7.12 4.00
N LEU A 78 -3.59 -7.17 2.91
CA LEU A 78 -3.06 -8.42 2.35
C LEU A 78 -2.13 -9.13 3.35
N LEU A 79 -1.17 -8.39 3.92
CA LEU A 79 -0.24 -8.91 4.93
C LEU A 79 -0.99 -9.46 6.14
N ARG A 80 -1.95 -8.70 6.70
CA ARG A 80 -2.74 -9.14 7.85
C ARG A 80 -3.56 -10.39 7.54
N ALA A 81 -4.22 -10.43 6.39
CA ALA A 81 -5.03 -11.57 5.99
C ALA A 81 -4.17 -12.84 5.89
N ARG A 82 -3.01 -12.75 5.24
CA ARG A 82 -2.07 -13.87 5.12
C ARG A 82 -1.49 -14.26 6.48
N ALA A 83 -1.01 -13.29 7.26
CA ALA A 83 -0.46 -13.53 8.59
C ALA A 83 -1.44 -14.25 9.52
N LYS A 84 -2.74 -13.91 9.46
CA LYS A 84 -3.80 -14.63 10.19
C LYS A 84 -3.95 -16.08 9.74
N LEU A 85 -3.92 -16.34 8.43
CA LEU A 85 -4.04 -17.70 7.88
C LEU A 85 -2.92 -18.63 8.36
N PHE A 86 -1.72 -18.09 8.55
CA PHE A 86 -0.53 -18.85 8.95
C PHE A 86 -0.18 -18.73 10.45
N GLY A 87 -1.02 -18.08 11.27
CA GLY A 87 -0.75 -17.89 12.69
C GLY A 87 0.48 -17.01 12.99
N ASN A 88 0.91 -16.17 12.04
CA ASN A 88 2.07 -15.28 12.20
C ASN A 88 1.66 -13.99 12.91
N ARG A 89 1.83 -13.95 14.23
CA ARG A 89 1.48 -12.77 15.05
C ARG A 89 2.24 -11.51 14.65
N ARG A 90 3.54 -11.60 14.38
CA ARG A 90 4.37 -10.45 14.02
C ARG A 90 3.96 -9.85 12.67
N GLY A 91 3.53 -10.66 11.71
CA GLY A 91 2.94 -10.16 10.45
C GLY A 91 1.64 -9.39 10.66
N ILE A 92 0.82 -9.77 11.64
CA ILE A 92 -0.40 -9.02 12.01
C ILE A 92 -0.04 -7.67 12.61
N GLU A 93 0.94 -7.63 13.51
CA GLU A 93 1.43 -6.40 14.14
C GLU A 93 2.06 -5.46 13.11
N LEU A 94 2.93 -5.98 12.24
CA LEU A 94 3.58 -5.23 11.17
C LEU A 94 2.56 -4.57 10.23
N ALA A 95 1.45 -5.24 9.92
CA ALA A 95 0.43 -4.68 9.04
C ALA A 95 -0.12 -3.32 9.54
N ALA A 96 -0.22 -3.11 10.85
CA ALA A 96 -0.70 -1.83 11.42
C ALA A 96 0.34 -0.70 11.28
N ASP A 97 1.62 -1.04 11.19
CA ASP A 97 2.75 -0.12 11.18
C ASP A 97 3.35 0.07 9.78
N LEU A 98 2.86 -0.67 8.79
CA LEU A 98 3.31 -0.56 7.42
C LEU A 98 3.02 0.83 6.83
N ARG A 99 3.98 1.38 6.08
CA ARG A 99 3.85 2.64 5.33
C ARG A 99 4.44 2.47 3.94
N THR A 100 3.75 2.96 2.93
CA THR A 100 4.24 2.94 1.55
C THR A 100 4.42 4.37 1.03
N TYR A 101 5.57 4.65 0.44
CA TYR A 101 5.91 5.93 -0.17
C TYR A 101 6.28 5.76 -1.64
N SER A 102 5.69 6.56 -2.52
CA SER A 102 6.05 6.63 -3.94
C SER A 102 7.19 7.62 -4.14
N ILE A 103 8.30 7.19 -4.74
CA ILE A 103 9.41 8.03 -5.18
C ILE A 103 9.31 8.17 -6.70
N PRO A 104 8.84 9.33 -7.21
CA PRO A 104 8.73 9.55 -8.64
C PRO A 104 10.11 9.61 -9.30
N LEU A 105 10.18 9.09 -10.51
CA LEU A 105 11.31 9.25 -11.42
C LEU A 105 10.82 10.06 -12.63
N LYS A 106 11.71 10.88 -13.19
CA LYS A 106 11.48 11.56 -14.46
C LYS A 106 12.59 11.19 -15.40
N GLY A 107 12.26 10.86 -16.64
CA GLY A 107 13.29 10.57 -17.63
C GLY A 107 12.72 10.38 -19.01
N ARG A 108 13.58 9.99 -19.95
CA ARG A 108 13.20 9.62 -21.31
C ARG A 108 13.57 8.17 -21.59
N ASN A 109 12.75 7.47 -22.36
CA ASN A 109 13.10 6.14 -22.86
C ASN A 109 14.00 6.22 -24.12
N LEU A 110 14.40 5.06 -24.65
CA LEU A 110 15.26 4.97 -25.85
C LEU A 110 14.64 5.60 -27.13
N PHE A 111 13.34 5.89 -27.11
CA PHE A 111 12.62 6.55 -28.20
C PHE A 111 12.35 8.04 -27.92
N GLY A 112 12.98 8.61 -26.89
CA GLY A 112 12.84 10.02 -26.51
C GLY A 112 11.52 10.37 -25.82
N LYS A 113 10.64 9.40 -25.54
CA LYS A 113 9.35 9.61 -24.87
C LYS A 113 9.55 9.75 -23.37
N GLU A 114 8.86 10.73 -22.77
CA GLU A 114 8.84 10.94 -21.32
C GLU A 114 8.26 9.70 -20.62
N VAL A 115 8.98 9.23 -19.61
CA VAL A 115 8.52 8.17 -18.70
C VAL A 115 8.48 8.72 -17.28
N LYS A 116 7.40 8.42 -16.57
CA LYS A 116 7.22 8.76 -15.16
C LYS A 116 7.06 7.49 -14.30
N PRO A 117 8.04 6.57 -14.29
CA PRO A 117 8.00 5.44 -13.38
C PRO A 117 8.16 5.94 -11.94
N SER A 118 7.80 5.10 -10.98
CA SER A 118 8.07 5.37 -9.57
C SER A 118 8.57 4.11 -8.88
N TYR A 119 9.23 4.29 -7.75
CA TYR A 119 9.44 3.19 -6.80
C TYR A 119 8.45 3.34 -5.66
N LEU A 120 7.71 2.27 -5.33
CA LEU A 120 6.97 2.18 -4.08
C LEU A 120 7.92 1.60 -3.04
N CYS A 121 8.23 2.38 -2.02
CA CYS A 121 9.11 2.03 -0.91
C CYS A 121 8.25 1.69 0.30
N ILE A 122 8.48 0.51 0.87
CA ILE A 122 7.67 -0.04 1.95
C ILE A 122 8.52 0.00 3.22
N PHE A 123 7.94 0.56 4.28
CA PHE A 123 8.60 0.76 5.55
C PHE A 123 7.74 0.22 6.70
N GLU A 124 8.40 -0.15 7.79
CA GLU A 124 7.79 -0.26 9.11
C GLU A 124 7.96 1.08 9.83
N ALA A 125 6.84 1.65 10.33
CA ALA A 125 6.85 2.82 11.20
C ALA A 125 6.81 2.39 12.67
N SER A 126 7.99 2.19 13.27
CA SER A 126 8.14 1.77 14.66
C SER A 126 9.06 2.71 15.44
N GLY A 127 8.74 2.98 16.71
CA GLY A 127 9.56 3.84 17.57
C GLY A 127 9.77 5.28 17.08
N GLY A 128 8.91 5.80 16.20
CA GLY A 128 9.09 7.12 15.58
C GLY A 128 10.07 7.14 14.40
N HIS A 129 10.51 5.97 13.94
CA HIS A 129 11.44 5.80 12.82
C HIS A 129 10.78 5.03 11.67
N LEU A 130 11.31 5.22 10.46
CA LEU A 130 10.95 4.44 9.28
C LEU A 130 12.07 3.44 8.99
N HIS A 131 11.77 2.16 9.11
CA HIS A 131 12.68 1.07 8.78
C HIS A 131 12.35 0.53 7.39
N PHE A 132 13.29 0.59 6.46
CA PHE A 132 13.07 0.10 5.11
C PHE A 132 12.90 -1.42 5.10
N LEU A 133 11.83 -1.89 4.45
CA LEU A 133 11.53 -3.32 4.34
C LEU A 133 11.77 -3.82 2.92
N ASP A 134 11.13 -3.17 1.93
CA ASP A 134 11.21 -3.59 0.53
C ASP A 134 10.81 -2.46 -0.43
N LYS A 135 10.99 -2.68 -1.74
CA LYS A 135 10.55 -1.77 -2.80
C LYS A 135 9.97 -2.49 -4.01
N ILE A 136 9.05 -1.81 -4.67
CA ILE A 136 8.43 -2.25 -5.92
C ILE A 136 8.71 -1.22 -7.02
N SER A 137 9.21 -1.67 -8.16
CA SER A 137 9.32 -0.84 -9.37
C SER A 137 7.94 -0.72 -10.04
N VAL A 138 7.45 0.50 -10.18
CA VAL A 138 6.24 0.81 -10.94
C VAL A 138 6.62 1.24 -12.34
N ASN A 139 6.05 0.58 -13.35
CA ASN A 139 6.31 0.94 -14.73
C ASN A 139 5.66 2.28 -15.11
N HIS A 140 6.00 2.80 -16.29
CA HIS A 140 5.49 4.05 -16.84
C HIS A 140 3.96 4.09 -17.04
N GLY A 141 3.27 2.94 -17.00
CA GLY A 141 1.81 2.86 -17.05
C GLY A 141 1.14 2.90 -15.68
N GLY A 142 1.90 3.10 -14.60
CA GLY A 142 1.38 3.08 -13.23
C GLY A 142 0.92 1.68 -12.79
N LYS A 143 1.24 0.63 -13.56
CA LYS A 143 0.78 -0.73 -13.28
C LYS A 143 1.83 -1.48 -12.49
N VAL A 144 1.43 -1.99 -11.34
CA VAL A 144 2.13 -3.03 -10.59
C VAL A 144 1.36 -4.32 -10.82
N GLN A 145 2.05 -5.40 -11.19
CA GLN A 145 1.40 -6.70 -11.33
C GLN A 145 1.01 -7.22 -9.94
N ARG A 146 -0.20 -7.75 -9.79
CA ARG A 146 -0.69 -8.29 -8.49
C ARG A 146 0.24 -9.36 -7.91
N THR A 147 0.85 -10.16 -8.79
CA THR A 147 1.88 -11.16 -8.42
C THR A 147 3.09 -10.54 -7.72
N THR A 148 3.48 -9.31 -8.07
CA THR A 148 4.56 -8.58 -7.40
C THR A 148 4.17 -8.18 -5.97
N TYR A 149 2.91 -7.74 -5.76
CA TYR A 149 2.40 -7.45 -4.42
C TYR A 149 2.37 -8.70 -3.54
N ASP A 150 1.84 -9.80 -4.06
CA ASP A 150 1.79 -11.07 -3.33
C ASP A 150 3.20 -11.54 -2.95
N ALA A 151 4.16 -11.50 -3.89
CA ALA A 151 5.54 -11.90 -3.64
C ALA A 151 6.22 -11.07 -2.54
N VAL A 152 6.03 -9.74 -2.56
CA VAL A 152 6.55 -8.86 -1.51
C VAL A 152 5.88 -9.18 -0.17
N VAL A 153 4.56 -9.35 -0.12
CA VAL A 153 3.86 -9.72 1.13
C VAL A 153 4.35 -11.05 1.69
N PHE A 154 4.57 -12.06 0.85
CA PHE A 154 5.17 -13.33 1.28
C PHE A 154 6.60 -13.13 1.79
N GLY A 155 7.43 -12.37 1.07
CA GLY A 155 8.79 -12.05 1.51
C GLY A 155 8.83 -11.31 2.85
N LEU A 156 7.90 -10.38 3.09
CA LEU A 156 7.76 -9.72 4.39
C LEU A 156 7.43 -10.73 5.49
N MET A 157 6.53 -11.68 5.24
CA MET A 157 6.19 -12.72 6.21
C MET A 157 7.35 -13.67 6.51
N ASP A 158 8.16 -14.01 5.50
CA ASP A 158 9.30 -14.92 5.62
C ASP A 158 10.52 -14.23 6.26
N GLY A 159 10.79 -12.98 5.92
CA GLY A 159 11.85 -12.16 6.53
C GLY A 159 11.59 -11.89 8.02
N ILE A 160 10.31 -11.83 8.42
CA ILE A 160 9.88 -11.78 9.81
C ILE A 160 10.11 -13.10 10.57
N ALA A 161 10.15 -14.24 9.86
CA ALA A 161 10.41 -15.55 10.46
C ALA A 161 11.92 -15.88 10.61
N GLY A 162 12.81 -15.07 10.03
CA GLY A 162 14.22 -15.44 9.86
C GLY A 162 15.29 -14.37 10.13
N LEU A 163 14.96 -13.17 10.63
CA LEU A 163 15.98 -12.16 10.95
C LEU A 163 16.14 -11.97 12.46
N PRO A 164 17.37 -12.12 13.01
CA PRO A 164 17.72 -11.51 14.28
C PRO A 164 17.85 -10.00 14.07
N PHE A 165 17.21 -9.21 14.93
CA PHE A 165 17.52 -7.79 15.09
C PHE A 165 18.62 -7.64 16.14
#